data_AF-A0A1L7WZF7-F1
#
_entry.id   AF-A0A1L7WZF7-F1
#
_cell.length_a   1.000
_cell.length_b   1.000
_cell.length_c   1.000
_cell.angle_alpha   90.00
_cell.angle_beta   90.00
_cell.angle_gamma   90.00
#
_symmetry.space_group_name_H-M   'P 1'
#
loop_
_entity.id
_entity.type
_entity.pdbx_description
1 polymer ?
#
loop_
_entity_poly.entity_id
_entity_poly.type
_entity_poly.pdbx_seq_one_letter_code
_entity_poly.pdbx_strand_id
1 'polypeptide(L)'
;MKILEAQSATLTNYEVYQHLIDQRTKYAHVKGRRPGNLETVVKELLDYFNEAPSPLASKPFPYHDGIFKELLEKLRRWDFTKAEILMIMNLRPTKPENLNTIVEEMEERFPGDELQWEIVGVIAEVLGKPDGEAERQAMTEEAKEARTKQQEGMDVDG
;
A
#
# COMPACT_ATOMS: atom_id res chain seq x y z
N MET A 1 -5.50 -29.33 -13.41
CA MET A 1 -6.05 -28.04 -12.93
C MET A 1 -6.45 -27.24 -14.16
N LYS A 2 -7.63 -26.61 -14.19
CA LYS A 2 -8.08 -25.72 -15.27
C LYS A 2 -8.58 -24.42 -14.64
N ILE A 3 -8.22 -23.27 -15.23
CA ILE A 3 -8.67 -21.95 -14.79
C ILE A 3 -10.06 -21.71 -15.38
N LEU A 4 -11.05 -21.42 -14.54
CA LEU A 4 -12.42 -21.09 -14.98
C LEU A 4 -12.55 -19.59 -15.26
N GLU A 5 -11.98 -18.77 -14.39
CA GLU A 5 -11.97 -17.33 -14.46
C GLU A 5 -10.61 -16.83 -13.98
N ALA A 6 -9.93 -16.01 -14.79
CA ALA A 6 -8.59 -15.53 -14.46
C ALA A 6 -8.61 -14.38 -13.44
N GLN A 7 -9.65 -13.54 -13.47
CA GLN A 7 -9.78 -12.36 -12.62
C GLN A 7 -11.19 -12.30 -12.01
N SER A 8 -11.37 -13.00 -10.90
CA SER A 8 -12.66 -13.04 -10.20
C SER A 8 -12.90 -11.85 -9.28
N ALA A 9 -11.84 -11.25 -8.74
CA ALA A 9 -11.92 -10.13 -7.81
C ALA A 9 -10.64 -9.30 -7.80
N THR A 10 -10.77 -8.02 -7.45
CA THR A 10 -9.66 -7.13 -7.10
C THR A 10 -9.59 -7.02 -5.58
N LEU A 11 -8.40 -7.20 -5.01
CA LEU A 11 -8.17 -7.12 -3.57
C LEU A 11 -7.23 -5.96 -3.25
N THR A 12 -7.51 -5.27 -2.16
CA THR A 12 -6.62 -4.25 -1.60
C THR A 12 -5.44 -4.91 -0.86
N ASN A 13 -4.34 -4.18 -0.75
CA ASN A 13 -3.17 -4.62 0.03
C ASN A 13 -3.56 -4.91 1.49
N TYR A 14 -4.52 -4.15 2.04
CA TYR A 14 -5.04 -4.35 3.39
C TYR A 14 -5.76 -5.70 3.55
N GLU A 15 -6.66 -6.06 2.62
CA GLU A 15 -7.36 -7.35 2.66
C GLU A 15 -6.39 -8.52 2.55
N VAL A 16 -5.40 -8.41 1.65
CA VAL A 16 -4.35 -9.42 1.50
C VAL A 16 -3.53 -9.51 2.79
N TYR A 17 -3.13 -8.37 3.37
CA TYR A 17 -2.40 -8.32 4.64
C TYR A 17 -3.18 -9.02 5.77
N GLN A 18 -4.45 -8.66 5.97
CA GLN A 18 -5.32 -9.30 6.97
C GLN A 18 -5.42 -10.81 6.73
N HIS A 19 -5.62 -11.22 5.48
CA HIS A 19 -5.69 -12.63 5.13
C HIS A 19 -4.41 -13.40 5.49
N LEU A 20 -3.24 -12.83 5.21
CA LEU A 20 -1.94 -13.44 5.52
C LEU A 20 -1.71 -13.55 7.03
N ILE A 21 -2.08 -12.53 7.80
CA ILE A 21 -2.01 -12.54 9.27
C ILE A 21 -2.95 -13.61 9.85
N ASP A 22 -4.18 -13.68 9.36
CA ASP A 22 -5.16 -14.69 9.75
C ASP A 22 -4.68 -16.11 9.45
N GLN A 23 -4.14 -16.33 8.25
CA GLN A 23 -3.55 -17.61 7.88
C GLN A 23 -2.41 -17.97 8.82
N ARG A 24 -1.50 -17.04 9.10
CA ARG A 24 -0.37 -17.28 10.01
C ARG A 24 -0.85 -17.74 11.38
N THR A 25 -1.89 -17.10 11.92
CA THR A 25 -2.50 -17.42 13.21
C THR A 25 -3.19 -18.79 13.20
N LYS A 26 -4.03 -19.06 12.20
CA LYS A 26 -4.75 -20.34 12.07
C LYS A 26 -3.77 -21.52 12.02
N TYR A 27 -2.73 -21.40 11.22
CA TYR A 27 -1.73 -22.46 11.05
C TYR A 27 -0.68 -22.50 12.18
N ALA A 28 -0.63 -21.54 13.11
CA ALA A 28 0.21 -21.66 14.30
C ALA A 28 -0.26 -22.79 15.23
N HIS A 29 -1.56 -23.13 15.17
CA HIS A 29 -2.17 -24.15 16.00
C HIS A 29 -2.28 -25.54 15.34
N VAL A 30 -2.01 -25.64 14.03
CA VAL A 30 -2.10 -26.89 13.28
C VAL A 30 -0.77 -27.65 13.34
N LYS A 31 -0.80 -28.90 13.83
CA LYS A 31 0.36 -29.80 13.80
C LYS A 31 0.63 -30.27 12.36
N GLY A 32 1.57 -29.63 11.69
CA GLY A 32 2.05 -30.02 10.35
C GLY A 32 3.06 -29.02 9.81
N ARG A 33 4.05 -29.50 9.02
CA ARG A 33 5.03 -28.63 8.37
C ARG A 33 4.38 -27.98 7.15
N ARG A 34 4.42 -26.64 7.06
CA ARG A 34 3.93 -25.95 5.87
C ARG A 34 4.85 -26.23 4.69
N PRO A 35 4.34 -26.16 3.45
CA PRO A 35 5.21 -26.11 2.27
C PRO A 35 6.18 -24.94 2.41
N GLY A 36 7.49 -25.18 2.32
CA GLY A 36 8.50 -24.15 2.57
C GLY A 36 8.38 -22.94 1.61
N ASN A 37 7.97 -23.19 0.37
CA ASN A 37 7.68 -22.14 -0.61
C ASN A 37 6.54 -21.20 -0.17
N LEU A 38 5.50 -21.72 0.48
CA LEU A 38 4.42 -20.88 1.02
C LEU A 38 4.92 -20.01 2.18
N GLU A 39 5.75 -20.56 3.06
CA GLU A 39 6.33 -19.79 4.17
C GLU A 39 7.18 -18.62 3.66
N THR A 40 7.99 -18.85 2.63
CA THR A 40 8.80 -17.82 1.99
C THR A 40 7.92 -16.69 1.43
N VAL A 41 6.93 -17.01 0.59
CA VAL A 41 6.06 -16.00 -0.03
C VAL A 41 5.27 -15.21 1.01
N VAL A 42 4.72 -15.89 2.02
CA VAL A 42 3.98 -15.21 3.11
C VAL A 42 4.90 -14.26 3.88
N LYS A 43 6.13 -14.68 4.17
CA LYS A 43 7.10 -13.83 4.87
C LYS A 43 7.48 -12.63 4.03
N GLU A 44 7.90 -12.82 2.78
CA GLU A 44 8.32 -11.75 1.88
C GLU A 44 7.20 -10.72 1.65
N LEU A 45 5.95 -11.15 1.47
CA LEU A 45 4.82 -10.24 1.33
C LEU A 45 4.53 -9.44 2.61
N LEU A 46 4.64 -10.08 3.77
CA LEU A 46 4.47 -9.36 5.04
C LEU A 46 5.63 -8.38 5.28
N ASP A 47 6.86 -8.73 4.90
CA ASP A 47 8.01 -7.84 4.98
C ASP A 47 7.77 -6.62 4.06
N TYR A 48 7.37 -6.83 2.80
CA TYR A 48 6.99 -5.77 1.86
C TYR A 48 5.90 -4.84 2.41
N PHE A 49 4.83 -5.38 3.01
CA PHE A 49 3.78 -4.54 3.57
C PHE A 49 4.22 -3.74 4.80
N ASN A 50 5.21 -4.21 5.55
CA ASN A 50 5.74 -3.52 6.73
C ASN A 50 6.95 -2.62 6.43
N GLU A 51 7.41 -2.57 5.18
CA GLU A 51 8.48 -1.70 4.74
C GLU A 51 7.95 -0.27 4.53
N ALA A 52 8.60 0.72 5.14
CA ALA A 52 8.27 2.12 4.88
C ALA A 52 8.70 2.50 3.45
N PRO A 53 7.92 3.29 2.69
CA PRO A 53 6.81 4.14 3.11
C PRO A 53 5.40 3.50 2.99
N SER A 54 5.26 2.17 2.99
CA SER A 54 3.96 1.50 2.90
C SER A 54 2.94 2.05 3.92
N PRO A 55 1.69 2.32 3.52
CA PRO A 55 0.65 2.74 4.47
C PRO A 55 0.41 1.73 5.60
N LEU A 56 0.64 0.44 5.33
CA LEU A 56 0.49 -0.64 6.30
C LEU A 56 1.64 -0.71 7.32
N ALA A 57 2.79 -0.09 7.02
CA ALA A 57 3.92 0.03 7.93
C ALA A 57 3.72 1.14 9.00
N SER A 58 2.76 2.05 8.79
CA SER A 58 2.54 3.21 9.64
C SER A 58 2.17 2.84 11.08
N LYS A 59 2.69 3.59 12.06
CA LYS A 59 2.37 3.44 13.49
C LYS A 59 1.87 4.78 14.06
N PRO A 60 0.73 4.81 14.77
CA PRO A 60 -0.22 3.72 15.00
C PRO A 60 -0.84 3.21 13.69
N PHE A 61 -1.21 1.92 13.65
CA PHE A 61 -1.78 1.29 12.45
C PHE A 61 -3.17 1.87 12.16
N PRO A 62 -3.37 2.57 11.02
CA PRO A 62 -4.59 3.36 10.84
C PRO A 62 -5.77 2.58 10.21
N TYR A 63 -5.58 1.31 9.82
CA TYR A 63 -6.56 0.55 9.06
C TYR A 63 -7.37 -0.39 9.97
N HIS A 64 -8.66 -0.53 9.70
CA HIS A 64 -9.60 -1.43 10.40
C HIS A 64 -10.66 -1.96 9.42
N ASP A 65 -11.44 -2.97 9.80
CA ASP A 65 -12.39 -3.66 8.90
C ASP A 65 -13.46 -2.76 8.25
N GLY A 66 -13.74 -1.59 8.85
CA GLY A 66 -14.71 -0.60 8.33
C GLY A 66 -14.11 0.46 7.42
N ILE A 67 -12.77 0.55 7.35
CA ILE A 67 -12.06 1.69 6.75
C ILE A 67 -12.41 1.90 5.28
N PHE A 68 -12.59 0.82 4.54
CA PHE A 68 -12.91 0.88 3.12
C PHE A 68 -14.30 1.46 2.87
N LYS A 69 -15.27 1.10 3.71
CA LYS A 69 -16.63 1.64 3.62
C LYS A 69 -16.65 3.13 3.94
N GLU A 70 -15.92 3.55 4.97
CA GLU A 70 -15.78 4.96 5.34
C GLU A 70 -15.11 5.78 4.24
N LEU A 71 -14.03 5.25 3.64
CA LEU A 71 -13.35 5.88 2.52
C LEU A 71 -14.30 6.06 1.33
N LEU A 72 -15.02 5.00 0.95
CA LEU A 72 -16.00 5.06 -0.15
C LEU A 72 -17.13 6.06 0.12
N GLU A 73 -17.63 6.12 1.35
CA GLU A 73 -18.71 7.06 1.71
C GLU A 73 -18.24 8.51 1.61
N LYS A 74 -17.03 8.82 2.09
CA LYS A 74 -16.48 10.18 2.01
C LYS A 74 -16.03 10.58 0.62
N LEU A 75 -15.51 9.65 -0.17
CA LEU A 75 -15.06 9.92 -1.54
C LEU A 75 -16.19 9.95 -2.56
N ARG A 76 -17.40 9.45 -2.22
CA ARG A 76 -18.54 9.31 -3.15
C ARG A 76 -18.94 10.59 -3.89
N ARG A 77 -18.69 11.76 -3.31
CA ARG A 77 -19.03 13.06 -3.93
C ARG A 77 -18.16 13.38 -5.16
N TRP A 78 -17.03 12.70 -5.31
CA TRP A 78 -16.14 12.81 -6.44
C TRP A 78 -16.22 11.54 -7.29
N ASP A 79 -16.12 11.72 -8.60
CA ASP A 79 -16.23 10.61 -9.55
C ASP A 79 -14.90 9.87 -9.65
N PHE A 80 -14.64 8.95 -8.73
CA PHE A 80 -13.48 8.04 -8.78
C PHE A 80 -13.88 6.68 -9.35
N THR A 81 -13.02 6.12 -10.20
CA THR A 81 -13.17 4.74 -10.66
C THR A 81 -12.80 3.76 -9.55
N LYS A 82 -13.26 2.51 -9.68
CA LYS A 82 -12.91 1.44 -8.72
C LYS A 82 -11.40 1.22 -8.60
N ALA A 83 -10.68 1.35 -9.73
CA ALA A 83 -9.23 1.18 -9.76
C ALA A 83 -8.52 2.33 -9.02
N GLU A 84 -8.99 3.56 -9.19
CA GLU A 84 -8.45 4.73 -8.47
C GLU A 84 -8.67 4.60 -6.97
N ILE A 85 -9.87 4.20 -6.54
CA ILE A 85 -10.13 3.95 -5.11
C ILE A 85 -9.22 2.87 -4.56
N LEU A 86 -9.01 1.77 -5.30
CA LEU A 86 -8.12 0.69 -4.90
C LEU A 86 -6.67 1.20 -4.77
N MET A 87 -6.21 2.05 -5.68
CA MET A 87 -4.88 2.65 -5.63
C MET A 87 -4.75 3.68 -4.51
N ILE A 88 -5.78 4.51 -4.26
CA ILE A 88 -5.84 5.42 -3.10
C ILE A 88 -5.71 4.62 -1.80
N MET A 89 -6.41 3.49 -1.69
CA MET A 89 -6.33 2.60 -0.52
C MET A 89 -4.93 1.99 -0.34
N ASN A 90 -4.28 1.62 -1.44
CA ASN A 90 -2.98 0.95 -1.41
C ASN A 90 -1.79 1.89 -1.21
N LEU A 91 -1.85 3.10 -1.78
CA LEU A 91 -0.75 4.07 -1.77
C LEU A 91 -0.94 5.21 -0.77
N ARG A 92 -2.18 5.51 -0.36
CA ARG A 92 -2.53 6.60 0.56
C ARG A 92 -1.86 7.93 0.16
N PRO A 93 -2.31 8.60 -0.92
CA PRO A 93 -1.73 9.86 -1.35
C PRO A 93 -1.87 10.95 -0.28
N THR A 94 -0.79 11.69 -0.04
CA THR A 94 -0.67 12.68 1.05
C THR A 94 -0.63 14.12 0.56
N LYS A 95 -0.47 14.29 -0.76
CA LYS A 95 -0.41 15.58 -1.45
C LYS A 95 -1.01 15.42 -2.86
N PRO A 96 -1.46 16.52 -3.51
CA PRO A 96 -2.03 16.48 -4.84
C PRO A 96 -1.12 15.83 -5.89
N GLU A 97 0.20 16.00 -5.77
CA GLU A 97 1.15 15.40 -6.72
C GLU A 97 1.12 13.87 -6.67
N ASN A 98 0.92 13.29 -5.49
CA ASN A 98 0.76 11.84 -5.32
C ASN A 98 -0.61 11.37 -5.82
N LEU A 99 -1.65 12.20 -5.69
CA LEU A 99 -2.97 11.87 -6.21
C LEU A 99 -2.97 11.90 -7.75
N ASN A 100 -2.21 12.80 -8.35
CA ASN A 100 -2.06 12.93 -9.81
C ASN A 100 -1.35 11.72 -10.45
N THR A 101 -0.61 10.92 -9.68
CA THR A 101 -0.05 9.66 -10.20
C THR A 101 -1.08 8.52 -10.22
N ILE A 102 -2.22 8.69 -9.54
CA ILE A 102 -3.30 7.70 -9.45
C ILE A 102 -4.43 8.05 -10.43
N VAL A 103 -4.77 9.33 -10.52
CA VAL A 103 -5.93 9.84 -11.26
C VAL A 103 -5.48 10.36 -12.62
N GLU A 104 -5.99 9.76 -13.69
CA GLU A 104 -5.76 10.27 -15.05
C GLU A 104 -6.51 11.59 -15.27
N GLU A 105 -5.86 12.53 -15.98
CA GLU A 105 -6.42 13.84 -16.33
C GLU A 105 -6.94 14.62 -15.10
N MET A 106 -6.18 14.57 -13.99
CA MET A 106 -6.59 15.10 -12.70
C MET A 106 -7.02 16.57 -12.74
N GLU A 107 -6.32 17.42 -13.50
CA GLU A 107 -6.64 18.85 -13.60
C GLU A 107 -7.98 19.10 -14.32
N GLU A 108 -8.35 18.24 -15.28
CA GLU A 108 -9.62 18.37 -15.99
C GLU A 108 -10.79 17.86 -15.13
N ARG A 109 -10.58 16.76 -14.39
CA ARG A 109 -11.62 16.14 -13.55
C ARG A 109 -11.82 16.85 -12.22
N PHE A 110 -10.74 17.34 -11.62
CA PHE A 110 -10.72 18.01 -10.32
C PHE A 110 -9.95 19.34 -10.42
N PRO A 111 -10.53 20.34 -11.11
CA PRO A 111 -9.85 21.61 -11.37
C PRO A 111 -9.63 22.41 -10.09
N GLY A 112 -8.42 22.95 -9.95
CA GLY A 112 -8.05 23.86 -8.88
C GLY A 112 -7.47 23.18 -7.64
N ASP A 113 -6.36 23.74 -7.16
CA ASP A 113 -5.58 23.23 -6.02
C ASP A 113 -6.42 23.02 -4.76
N GLU A 114 -7.38 23.91 -4.46
CA GLU A 114 -8.21 23.82 -3.27
C GLU A 114 -9.01 22.51 -3.21
N LEU A 115 -9.59 22.09 -4.33
CA LEU A 115 -10.35 20.85 -4.44
C LEU A 115 -9.45 19.63 -4.30
N GLN A 116 -8.27 19.66 -4.92
CA GLN A 116 -7.30 18.57 -4.86
C GLN A 116 -6.77 18.38 -3.44
N TRP A 117 -6.48 19.48 -2.73
CA TRP A 117 -6.13 19.46 -1.32
C TRP A 117 -7.29 18.99 -0.43
N GLU A 118 -8.53 19.33 -0.75
CA GLU A 118 -9.70 18.82 -0.03
C GLU A 118 -9.81 17.29 -0.13
N ILE A 119 -9.64 16.73 -1.34
CA ILE A 119 -9.65 15.29 -1.56
C ILE A 119 -8.56 14.60 -0.74
N VAL A 120 -7.33 15.08 -0.84
CA VAL A 120 -6.19 14.55 -0.09
C VAL A 120 -6.43 14.67 1.42
N GLY A 121 -7.04 15.78 1.86
CA GLY A 121 -7.42 16.00 3.26
C GLY A 121 -8.39 14.94 3.77
N VAL A 122 -9.42 14.60 2.99
CA VAL A 122 -10.37 13.52 3.30
C VAL A 122 -9.67 12.16 3.36
N ILE A 123 -8.78 11.87 2.41
CA ILE A 123 -8.01 10.61 2.39
C ILE A 123 -7.16 10.49 3.65
N ALA A 124 -6.45 11.57 4.03
CA ALA A 124 -5.62 11.60 5.24
C ALA A 124 -6.43 11.55 6.54
N GLU A 125 -7.67 12.06 6.54
CA GLU A 125 -8.59 11.97 7.67
C GLU A 125 -9.02 10.51 7.92
N VAL A 126 -9.29 9.74 6.87
CA VAL A 126 -9.70 8.33 6.97
C VAL A 126 -8.49 7.42 7.16
N LEU A 127 -7.53 7.44 6.24
CA LEU A 127 -6.39 6.51 6.20
C LEU A 127 -5.22 6.91 7.13
N GLY A 128 -5.39 8.00 7.89
CA GLY A 128 -4.37 8.58 8.74
C GLY A 128 -3.29 9.34 7.97
N LYS A 129 -2.49 10.10 8.71
CA LYS A 129 -1.30 10.77 8.17
C LYS A 129 -0.09 9.83 8.32
N PRO A 130 0.80 9.76 7.33
CA PRO A 130 2.05 9.04 7.50
C PRO A 130 2.87 9.64 8.63
N ASP A 131 3.66 8.79 9.28
CA ASP A 131 4.75 9.26 10.12
C ASP A 131 5.85 9.84 9.21
N GLY A 132 5.88 11.16 9.13
CA GLY A 132 6.83 11.89 8.29
C GLY A 132 8.29 11.70 8.70
N GLU A 133 8.59 11.16 9.89
CA GLU A 133 9.95 10.76 10.27
C GLU A 133 10.29 9.38 9.69
N ALA A 134 9.37 8.42 9.77
CA ALA A 134 9.54 7.08 9.22
C ALA A 134 9.72 7.11 7.69
N GLU A 135 8.95 7.93 6.97
CA GLU A 135 9.11 8.11 5.52
C GLU A 135 10.49 8.70 5.16
N ARG A 136 10.94 9.74 5.90
CA ARG A 136 12.26 10.36 5.65
C ARG A 136 13.40 9.40 5.95
N GLN A 137 13.28 8.61 7.00
CA GLN A 137 14.27 7.60 7.35
C GLN A 137 14.34 6.51 6.28
N ALA A 138 13.20 5.99 5.82
CA ALA A 138 13.13 5.00 4.75
C ALA A 138 13.80 5.50 3.46
N MET A 139 13.44 6.71 3.01
CA MET A 139 14.09 7.32 1.82
C MET A 139 15.61 7.49 1.99
N THR A 140 16.07 7.74 3.21
CA THR A 140 17.50 7.91 3.50
C THR A 140 18.23 6.56 3.50
N GLU A 141 17.62 5.51 4.04
CA GLU A 141 18.19 4.15 4.03
C GLU A 141 18.18 3.54 2.63
N GLU A 142 17.09 3.66 1.87
CA GLU A 142 17.05 3.23 0.47
C GLU A 142 18.12 3.93 -0.37
N ALA A 143 18.32 5.24 -0.17
CA ALA A 143 19.36 6.00 -0.86
C ALA A 143 20.78 5.54 -0.47
N LYS A 144 21.00 5.09 0.77
CA LYS A 144 22.28 4.52 1.21
C LYS A 144 22.49 3.13 0.60
N GLU A 145 21.49 2.26 0.66
CA GLU A 145 21.57 0.92 0.08
C GLU A 145 21.81 0.95 -1.43
N ALA A 146 21.14 1.85 -2.15
CA ALA A 146 21.36 2.05 -3.58
C ALA A 146 22.79 2.49 -3.89
N ARG A 147 23.38 3.35 -3.05
CA ARG A 147 24.79 3.77 -3.19
C ARG A 147 25.76 2.63 -2.89
N THR A 148 25.53 1.84 -1.84
CA THR A 148 26.36 0.69 -1.49
C THR A 148 26.36 -0.37 -2.60
N LYS A 149 25.17 -0.70 -3.16
CA LYS A 149 25.06 -1.65 -4.28
C LYS A 149 25.76 -1.16 -5.56
N GLN A 150 25.76 0.15 -5.83
CA GLN A 150 26.50 0.73 -6.95
C GLN A 150 28.02 0.64 -6.75
N GLN A 151 28.49 0.80 -5.52
CA GLN A 151 29.91 0.73 -5.18
C GLN A 151 30.44 -0.70 -5.24
N GLU A 152 29.68 -1.66 -4.71
CA GLU A 152 30.00 -3.09 -4.80
C GLU A 152 29.97 -3.61 -6.24
N GLY A 153 29.09 -3.07 -7.10
CA GLY A 153 29.05 -3.43 -8.53
C GLY A 153 30.23 -2.92 -9.35
N MET A 154 30.91 -1.85 -8.93
CA MET A 154 32.12 -1.33 -9.60
C MET A 154 33.39 -2.12 -9.27
N ASP A 155 33.43 -2.81 -8.12
CA ASP A 155 34.60 -3.58 -7.67
C ASP A 155 34.66 -5.01 -8.26
N VAL A 156 33.62 -5.48 -8.97
CA VAL A 156 33.57 -6.84 -9.55
C VAL A 156 34.01 -6.88 -11.03
N ASP A 157 34.16 -5.73 -11.69
CA ASP A 157 34.47 -5.62 -13.14
C ASP A 157 35.87 -5.03 -13.41
N GLY A 158 36.75 -5.00 -12.39
CA GLY A 158 38.16 -4.57 -12.48
C GLY A 158 39.14 -5.66 -12.09
#